data_AF-M0K223-F1
#
_entry.id   AF-M0K223-F1
#
_cell.length_a   1.000
_cell.length_b   1.000
_cell.length_c   1.000
_cell.angle_alpha   90.00
_cell.angle_beta   90.00
_cell.angle_gamma   90.00
#
_symmetry.space_group_name_H-M   'P 1'
#
loop_
_entity.id
_entity.type
_entity.pdbx_description
1 polymer ?
#
loop_
_entity_poly.entity_id
_entity_poly.type
_entity_poly.pdbx_seq_one_letter_code
_entity_poly.pdbx_strand_id
1 'polypeptide(L)'
;MSQPHLSPEQQPSDQRQIPSIETIGPVVDEVIDIARRELDAPRSVEIETWEDREFLVRIIHWSAPGVNTRYGYETAIQYHSDRETVEAFLIEEDTHTDERERLLKTKLGTIPDPVDEKIAE
;
A
#
# COMPACT_ATOMS: atom_id res chain seq x y z
N MET A 1 -28.48 -22.58 -43.69
CA MET A 1 -28.62 -21.21 -43.16
C MET A 1 -27.83 -21.16 -41.86
N SER A 2 -26.54 -20.77 -41.90
CA SER A 2 -25.69 -20.71 -40.71
C SER A 2 -25.63 -19.28 -40.22
N GLN A 3 -25.95 -19.06 -38.95
CA GLN A 3 -25.85 -17.74 -38.31
C GLN A 3 -24.39 -17.28 -38.27
N PRO A 4 -24.09 -15.99 -38.53
CA PRO A 4 -22.76 -15.46 -38.28
C PRO A 4 -22.56 -15.38 -36.77
N HIS A 5 -21.54 -16.09 -36.27
CA HIS A 5 -21.03 -15.86 -34.92
C HIS A 5 -20.44 -14.45 -34.88
N LEU A 6 -21.10 -13.56 -34.13
CA LEU A 6 -20.52 -12.29 -33.74
C LEU A 6 -19.30 -12.62 -32.86
N SER A 7 -18.10 -12.30 -33.36
CA SER A 7 -16.88 -12.31 -32.55
C SER A 7 -17.12 -11.42 -31.32
N PRO A 8 -16.70 -11.83 -30.10
CA PRO A 8 -16.76 -10.93 -28.96
C PRO A 8 -15.92 -9.71 -29.27
N GLU A 9 -16.51 -8.52 -29.12
CA GLU A 9 -15.79 -7.25 -29.17
C GLU A 9 -14.60 -7.35 -28.19
N GLN A 10 -13.39 -7.16 -28.72
CA GLN A 10 -12.20 -7.06 -27.88
C GLN A 10 -12.38 -5.82 -27.00
N GLN A 11 -12.63 -6.05 -25.71
CA GLN A 11 -12.49 -5.04 -24.68
C GLN A 11 -11.11 -4.36 -24.86
N PRO A 12 -11.01 -3.02 -24.89
CA PRO A 12 -9.71 -2.37 -24.92
C PRO A 12 -8.96 -2.75 -23.64
N SER A 13 -7.98 -3.63 -23.78
CA SER A 13 -7.25 -4.29 -22.70
C SER A 13 -6.26 -3.37 -21.97
N ASP A 14 -6.04 -2.16 -22.47
CA ASP A 14 -4.87 -1.37 -22.10
C ASP A 14 -5.16 -0.16 -21.21
N GLN A 15 -6.40 0.07 -20.76
CA GLN A 15 -6.77 1.36 -20.15
C GLN A 15 -7.18 1.35 -18.69
N ARG A 16 -7.38 0.19 -18.05
CA ARG A 16 -7.59 0.07 -16.58
C ARG A 16 -7.19 -1.32 -16.14
N GLN A 17 -6.00 -1.45 -15.58
CA GLN A 17 -5.48 -2.74 -15.14
C GLN A 17 -4.91 -2.61 -13.74
N ILE A 18 -5.51 -3.34 -12.81
CA ILE A 18 -4.97 -3.47 -11.46
C ILE A 18 -3.64 -4.27 -11.56
N PRO A 19 -2.55 -3.82 -10.91
CA PRO A 19 -1.29 -4.56 -10.91
C PRO A 19 -1.47 -5.97 -10.38
N SER A 20 -0.82 -6.95 -11.01
CA SER A 20 -0.87 -8.32 -10.49
C SER A 20 -0.03 -8.46 -9.23
N ILE A 21 -0.42 -9.35 -8.32
CA ILE A 21 0.34 -9.63 -7.10
C ILE A 21 1.76 -10.14 -7.42
N GLU A 22 1.91 -10.88 -8.53
CA GLU A 22 3.22 -11.38 -8.99
C GLU A 22 4.13 -10.24 -9.43
N THR A 23 3.56 -9.21 -10.08
CA THR A 23 4.28 -8.01 -10.50
C THR A 23 4.79 -7.20 -9.30
N ILE A 24 3.95 -6.99 -8.29
CA ILE A 24 4.29 -6.16 -7.12
C ILE A 24 4.98 -6.92 -5.99
N GLY A 25 4.98 -8.26 -6.04
CA GLY A 25 5.53 -9.15 -5.02
C GLY A 25 6.93 -8.79 -4.54
N PRO A 26 7.91 -8.52 -5.43
CA PRO A 26 9.25 -8.12 -5.03
C PRO A 26 9.28 -6.85 -4.15
N VAL A 27 8.42 -5.86 -4.45
CA VAL A 27 8.31 -4.64 -3.63
C VAL A 27 7.68 -4.94 -2.28
N VAL A 28 6.65 -5.80 -2.25
CA VAL A 28 6.02 -6.23 -0.99
C VAL A 28 7.05 -6.89 -0.06
N ASP A 29 7.85 -7.81 -0.59
CA ASP A 29 8.88 -8.51 0.17
C ASP A 29 9.93 -7.54 0.72
N GLU A 30 10.40 -6.60 -0.10
CA GLU A 30 11.40 -5.62 0.33
C GLU A 30 10.87 -4.68 1.43
N VAL A 31 9.62 -4.23 1.31
CA VAL A 31 8.97 -3.39 2.33
C VAL A 31 8.76 -4.16 3.63
N ILE A 32 8.40 -5.45 3.57
CA ILE A 32 8.32 -6.33 4.76
C ILE A 32 9.69 -6.44 5.42
N ASP A 33 10.75 -6.63 4.65
CA ASP A 33 12.11 -6.76 5.19
C ASP A 33 12.62 -5.46 5.81
N ILE A 34 12.27 -4.30 5.25
CA ILE A 34 12.51 -3.00 5.89
C ILE A 34 11.73 -2.93 7.21
N ALA A 35 10.43 -3.25 7.20
CA ALA A 35 9.60 -3.17 8.39
C ALA A 35 10.07 -4.10 9.51
N ARG A 36 10.59 -5.28 9.19
CA ARG A 36 11.20 -6.20 10.18
C ARG A 36 12.48 -5.66 10.83
N ARG A 37 13.19 -4.74 10.16
CA ARG A 37 14.38 -4.09 10.72
C ARG A 37 14.04 -2.86 11.54
N GLU A 38 13.03 -2.11 11.10
CA GLU A 38 12.67 -0.81 11.69
C GLU A 38 11.59 -0.92 12.79
N LEU A 39 10.73 -1.94 12.74
CA LEU A 39 9.66 -2.16 13.71
C LEU A 39 9.97 -3.37 14.60
N ASP A 40 9.69 -3.23 15.90
CA ASP A 40 9.92 -4.30 16.89
C ASP A 40 9.03 -5.53 16.66
N ALA A 41 7.77 -5.31 16.24
CA ALA A 41 6.81 -6.39 16.03
C ALA A 41 5.75 -6.06 14.95
N PRO A 42 6.10 -6.00 13.66
CA PRO A 42 5.12 -5.78 12.59
C PRO A 42 4.00 -6.82 12.66
N ARG A 43 2.73 -6.39 12.54
CA ARG A 43 1.55 -7.25 12.78
C ARG A 43 0.72 -7.54 11.54
N SER A 44 0.59 -6.58 10.65
CA SER A 44 -0.23 -6.72 9.45
C SER A 44 0.43 -6.06 8.25
N VAL A 45 0.07 -6.59 7.08
CA VAL A 45 0.42 -6.05 5.76
C VAL A 45 -0.88 -5.67 5.08
N GLU A 46 -0.95 -4.44 4.61
CA GLU A 46 -2.04 -3.91 3.80
C GLU A 46 -1.48 -3.58 2.42
N ILE A 47 -2.20 -4.01 1.39
CA ILE A 47 -1.86 -3.78 -0.01
C ILE A 47 -3.10 -3.16 -0.66
N GLU A 48 -2.94 -1.93 -1.14
CA GLU A 48 -3.94 -1.23 -1.92
C GLU A 48 -3.45 -1.12 -3.36
N THR A 49 -4.37 -1.29 -4.30
CA THR A 49 -4.08 -1.26 -5.74
C THR A 49 -5.18 -0.49 -6.46
N TRP A 50 -4.81 0.30 -7.45
CA TRP A 50 -5.72 1.16 -8.21
C TRP A 50 -5.75 0.78 -9.71
N GLU A 51 -6.81 1.22 -10.40
CA GLU A 51 -7.05 0.91 -11.82
C GLU A 51 -6.06 1.59 -12.77
N ASP A 52 -5.43 2.68 -12.33
CA ASP A 52 -4.36 3.44 -13.00
C ASP A 52 -2.98 2.77 -12.92
N ARG A 53 -2.94 1.56 -12.33
CA ARG A 53 -1.77 0.73 -12.06
C ARG A 53 -0.92 1.21 -10.88
N GLU A 54 -1.41 2.12 -10.06
CA GLU A 54 -0.78 2.43 -8.78
C GLU A 54 -1.01 1.34 -7.73
N PHE A 55 -0.10 1.25 -6.78
CA PHE A 55 -0.24 0.46 -5.58
C PHE A 55 0.52 1.05 -4.39
N LEU A 56 0.09 0.64 -3.21
CA LEU A 56 0.61 1.02 -1.91
C LEU A 56 0.79 -0.24 -1.08
N VAL A 57 1.92 -0.33 -0.38
CA VAL A 57 2.21 -1.39 0.58
C VAL A 57 2.42 -0.75 1.93
N ARG A 58 1.66 -1.16 2.94
CA ARG A 58 1.75 -0.64 4.31
C ARG A 58 1.91 -1.77 5.31
N ILE A 59 2.95 -1.68 6.13
CA ILE A 59 3.22 -2.61 7.22
C ILE A 59 2.93 -1.89 8.53
N ILE A 60 2.02 -2.45 9.31
CA ILE A 60 1.48 -1.78 10.50
C ILE A 60 1.93 -2.50 11.77
N HIS A 61 2.38 -1.71 12.73
CA HIS A 61 2.51 -2.09 14.14
C HIS A 61 1.58 -1.20 14.98
N TRP A 62 0.48 -1.79 15.44
CA TRP A 62 -0.45 -1.13 16.36
C TRP A 62 -0.12 -1.44 17.82
N SER A 63 0.03 -0.38 18.61
CA SER A 63 0.10 -0.41 20.06
C SER A 63 -1.22 0.12 20.64
N ALA A 64 -1.95 -0.77 21.31
CA ALA A 64 -3.23 -0.41 21.93
C ALA A 64 -3.03 0.66 23.02
N PRO A 65 -4.05 1.50 23.26
CA PRO A 65 -4.03 2.42 24.39
C PRO A 65 -3.71 1.70 25.71
N GLY A 66 -2.89 2.33 26.53
CA GLY A 66 -2.63 1.84 27.88
C GLY A 66 -3.87 1.95 28.76
N VAL A 67 -3.90 1.24 29.88
CA VAL A 67 -5.06 1.18 30.81
C VAL A 67 -5.55 2.56 31.27
N ASN A 68 -4.71 3.59 31.20
CA ASN A 68 -5.02 4.97 31.60
C ASN A 68 -4.88 6.00 30.47
N THR A 69 -4.75 5.59 29.21
CA THR A 69 -4.63 6.51 28.06
C THR A 69 -5.79 6.29 27.09
N ARG A 70 -6.38 7.37 26.58
CA ARG A 70 -7.36 7.29 25.47
C ARG A 70 -6.70 7.16 24.09
N TYR A 71 -5.38 7.35 24.05
CA TYR A 71 -4.61 7.39 22.83
C TYR A 71 -3.93 6.05 22.57
N GLY A 72 -4.16 5.50 21.38
CA GLY A 72 -3.39 4.41 20.79
C GLY A 72 -2.34 4.96 19.82
N TYR A 73 -1.34 4.15 19.53
CA TYR A 73 -0.26 4.52 18.61
C TYR A 73 -0.12 3.49 17.50
N GLU A 74 -0.14 3.98 16.26
CA GLU A 74 0.21 3.22 15.09
C GLU A 74 1.59 3.64 14.59
N THR A 75 2.51 2.68 14.48
CA THR A 75 3.72 2.87 13.68
C THR A 75 3.56 2.12 12.38
N ALA A 76 3.81 2.78 11.25
CA ALA A 76 3.67 2.16 9.94
C ALA A 76 4.91 2.41 9.07
N ILE A 77 5.32 1.40 8.32
CA ILE A 77 6.21 1.56 7.17
C ILE A 77 5.35 1.47 5.92
N GLN A 78 5.46 2.45 5.03
CA GLN A 78 4.64 2.54 3.83
C GLN A 78 5.51 2.78 2.60
N TYR A 79 5.17 2.11 1.51
CA TYR A 79 5.63 2.38 0.17
C TYR A 79 4.45 2.83 -0.69
N HIS A 80 4.67 3.79 -1.60
CA HIS A 80 3.70 4.19 -2.62
C HIS A 80 4.38 4.26 -3.98
N SER A 81 3.80 3.61 -4.99
CA SER A 81 4.39 3.48 -6.32
C SER A 81 4.61 4.82 -7.04
N ASP A 82 3.66 5.77 -6.99
CA ASP A 82 3.83 7.16 -7.49
C ASP A 82 5.14 7.83 -7.05
N ARG A 83 5.56 7.59 -5.80
CA ARG A 83 6.70 8.28 -5.20
C ARG A 83 7.97 7.44 -5.11
N GLU A 84 7.87 6.15 -5.41
CA GLU A 84 8.95 5.16 -5.29
C GLU A 84 9.71 5.25 -3.95
N THR A 85 9.03 5.65 -2.88
CA THR A 85 9.64 6.03 -1.60
C THR A 85 9.03 5.21 -0.48
N VAL A 86 9.91 4.69 0.38
CA VAL A 86 9.53 4.02 1.64
C VAL A 86 9.63 5.03 2.78
N GLU A 87 8.55 5.18 3.53
CA GLU A 87 8.40 6.15 4.60
C GLU A 87 7.93 5.47 5.90
N ALA A 88 8.48 5.89 7.03
CA ALA A 88 8.00 5.55 8.37
C ALA A 88 7.07 6.64 8.89
N PHE A 89 5.99 6.23 9.53
CA PHE A 89 5.00 7.10 10.17
C PHE A 89 4.78 6.71 11.62
N LEU A 90 4.56 7.72 12.47
CA LEU A 90 3.92 7.56 13.78
C LEU A 90 2.60 8.31 13.76
N ILE A 91 1.52 7.61 14.04
CA ILE A 91 0.17 8.14 14.11
C ILE A 91 -0.37 7.91 15.51
N GLU A 92 -0.87 8.96 16.13
CA GLU A 92 -1.66 8.88 17.35
C GLU A 92 -3.14 8.83 16.95
N GLU A 93 -3.89 7.96 17.61
CA GLU A 93 -5.33 7.83 17.40
C GLU A 93 -6.06 7.96 18.74
N ASP A 94 -7.01 8.88 18.82
CA ASP A 94 -7.95 8.99 19.94
C ASP A 94 -9.01 7.90 19.78
N THR A 95 -8.92 6.85 20.60
CA THR A 95 -9.82 5.68 20.49
C THR A 95 -11.24 5.97 20.99
N HIS A 96 -11.55 7.19 21.40
CA HIS A 96 -12.90 7.63 21.77
C HIS A 96 -13.60 8.44 20.68
N THR A 97 -12.83 9.10 19.79
CA THR A 97 -13.35 9.96 18.72
C THR A 97 -12.99 9.48 17.32
N ASP A 98 -12.15 8.44 17.21
CA ASP A 98 -11.55 7.93 15.97
C ASP A 98 -10.71 9.00 15.22
N GLU A 99 -10.31 10.08 15.91
CA GLU A 99 -9.45 11.11 15.36
C GLU A 99 -8.00 10.61 15.28
N ARG A 100 -7.36 10.81 14.12
CA ARG A 100 -6.00 10.35 13.84
C ARG A 100 -5.08 11.53 13.52
N GLU A 101 -3.98 11.66 14.24
CA GLU A 101 -2.96 12.69 14.03
C GLU A 101 -1.62 12.07 13.67
N ARG A 102 -0.99 12.53 12.58
CA ARG A 102 0.36 12.09 12.21
C ARG A 102 1.40 12.92 12.96
N LEU A 103 2.07 12.28 13.91
CA LEU A 103 3.11 12.89 14.74
C LEU A 103 4.48 12.91 14.05
N LEU A 104 4.81 11.88 13.26
CA LEU A 104 6.11 11.76 12.61
C LEU A 104 5.97 11.25 11.17
N LYS A 105 6.91 11.72 10.32
CA LYS A 105 7.16 11.19 8.98
C LYS A 105 8.67 11.19 8.72
N THR A 106 9.23 10.04 8.34
CA THR A 106 10.65 9.88 7.99
C THR A 106 10.80 9.07 6.71
N LYS A 107 11.69 9.48 5.81
CA LYS A 107 12.06 8.68 4.63
C LYS A 107 13.08 7.61 5.03
N LEU A 108 12.84 6.37 4.66
CA LEU A 108 13.73 5.23 4.91
C LEU A 108 14.53 4.80 3.67
N GLY A 109 13.97 5.02 2.48
CA GLY A 109 14.62 4.60 1.24
C GLY A 109 13.77 4.82 0.01
N THR A 110 14.20 4.23 -1.10
CA THR A 110 13.49 4.22 -2.38
C THR A 110 13.53 2.83 -2.96
N ILE A 111 12.41 2.39 -3.54
CA ILE A 111 12.28 1.13 -4.26
C ILE A 111 11.68 1.49 -5.62
N PRO A 112 12.29 1.13 -6.75
CA PRO A 112 11.72 1.40 -8.06
C PRO A 112 10.36 0.74 -8.25
N ASP A 113 9.46 1.40 -8.95
CA ASP A 113 8.18 0.81 -9.35
C ASP A 113 8.39 -0.30 -10.39
N PRO A 114 7.93 -1.54 -10.14
CA PRO A 114 8.04 -2.64 -11.09
C PRO A 114 7.02 -2.55 -12.24
N VAL A 115 6.14 -1.54 -12.26
CA VAL A 115 5.11 -1.38 -13.30
C VAL A 115 5.55 -0.36 -14.35
N ASP A 116 5.81 -0.83 -15.58
CA ASP A 116 6.48 -0.08 -16.64
C ASP A 116 5.69 1.14 -17.20
N GLU A 117 4.36 1.22 -17.03
CA GLU A 117 3.54 2.33 -17.55
C GLU A 117 2.31 2.62 -16.66
N LYS A 118 2.23 3.84 -16.09
CA LYS A 118 1.03 4.37 -15.43
C LYS A 118 0.07 4.99 -16.45
N ILE A 119 -1.22 4.98 -16.13
CA ILE A 119 -2.24 5.62 -16.95
C ILE A 119 -2.31 7.08 -16.51
N ALA A 120 -1.87 8.01 -17.36
CA ALA A 120 -2.02 9.43 -17.09
C ALA A 120 -3.50 9.84 -17.14
N GLU A 121 -3.97 10.58 -16.12
CA GLU A 121 -5.32 11.17 -16.07
C GLU A 121 -5.60 12.17 -17.20
#